data_AF-A0AAW2ECH6-F1
#
_entry.id   AF-A0AAW2ECH6-F1
#
_cell.length_a   1.000
_cell.length_b   1.000
_cell.length_c   1.000
_cell.angle_alpha   90.00
_cell.angle_beta   90.00
_cell.angle_gamma   90.00
#
_symmetry.space_group_name_H-M   'P 1'
#
loop_
_entity.id
_entity.type
_entity.pdbx_description
1 polymer ?
#
loop_
_entity_poly.entity_id
_entity_poly.type
_entity_poly.pdbx_seq_one_letter_code
_entity_poly.pdbx_strand_id
1 'polypeptide(L)'
;MCIKINKFSQILEPFSNNEWTFSTDNVCAMWERITKEDQQLFNFDMNGFDWTKYFINLYQGIRLYVLDENDSTLEISRKKYKRFYCLHQMIKAIFLFVGVWVVWIIFQKMFV
;
A
#
# COMPACT_ATOMS: atom_id res chain seq x y z
N MET A 1 11.01 -4.71 -16.09
CA MET A 1 10.51 -4.46 -14.72
C MET A 1 9.39 -5.44 -14.34
N CYS A 2 8.32 -5.58 -15.14
CA CYS A 2 7.21 -6.51 -14.85
C CYS A 2 7.59 -7.97 -14.63
N ILE A 3 8.49 -8.57 -15.41
CA ILE A 3 8.83 -10.00 -15.26
C ILE A 3 9.49 -10.31 -13.90
N LYS A 4 10.38 -9.41 -13.43
CA LYS A 4 11.05 -9.58 -12.13
C LYS A 4 10.08 -9.42 -10.96
N ILE A 5 9.21 -8.42 -11.02
CA ILE A 5 8.17 -8.19 -10.00
C ILE A 5 7.17 -9.36 -10.00
N ASN A 6 6.73 -9.83 -11.16
CA ASN A 6 5.81 -10.96 -11.27
C ASN A 6 6.42 -12.25 -10.70
N LYS A 7 7.69 -12.54 -11.03
CA LYS A 7 8.40 -13.70 -10.47
C LYS A 7 8.53 -13.61 -8.94
N PHE A 8 8.86 -12.44 -8.42
CA PHE A 8 8.94 -12.21 -6.97
C PHE A 8 7.56 -12.37 -6.30
N SER A 9 6.51 -11.84 -6.91
CA SER A 9 5.13 -11.98 -6.44
C SER A 9 4.69 -13.44 -6.38
N GLN A 10 5.04 -14.26 -7.38
CA GLN A 10 4.74 -15.70 -7.39
C GLN A 10 5.47 -16.46 -6.28
N ILE A 11 6.71 -16.07 -5.96
CA ILE A 11 7.47 -16.68 -4.87
C ILE A 11 6.88 -16.32 -3.50
N LEU A 12 6.38 -15.09 -3.35
CA LEU A 12 5.77 -14.62 -2.10
C LEU A 12 4.32 -15.05 -1.91
N GLU A 13 3.63 -15.42 -2.98
CA GLU A 13 2.22 -15.84 -2.98
C GLU A 13 1.85 -16.80 -1.83
N PRO A 14 2.56 -17.92 -1.59
CA PRO A 14 2.22 -18.83 -0.48
C PRO A 14 2.42 -18.21 0.91
N PHE A 15 3.29 -17.21 1.05
CA PHE A 15 3.55 -16.53 2.32
C PHE A 15 2.56 -15.39 2.56
N SER A 16 2.13 -14.69 1.51
CA SER A 16 1.26 -13.53 1.60
C SER A 16 -0.23 -13.86 1.61
N ASN A 17 -0.65 -14.95 0.96
CA ASN A 17 -2.08 -15.25 0.76
C ASN A 17 -2.63 -16.32 1.71
N ASN A 18 -1.77 -17.00 2.46
CA ASN A 18 -2.20 -17.97 3.45
C ASN A 18 -2.27 -17.31 4.83
N GLU A 19 -3.27 -17.69 5.61
CA GLU A 19 -3.33 -17.34 7.03
C GLU A 19 -2.35 -18.22 7.80
N TRP A 20 -1.41 -17.58 8.48
CA TRP A 20 -0.45 -18.25 9.33
C TRP A 20 -0.75 -17.94 10.79
N THR A 21 -1.11 -18.97 11.55
CA THR A 21 -1.27 -18.85 13.00
C THR A 21 0.05 -19.19 13.68
N PHE A 22 0.70 -18.19 14.27
CA PHE A 22 1.88 -18.39 15.11
C PHE A 22 1.48 -18.11 16.57
N SER A 23 1.67 -19.08 17.46
CA SER A 23 1.53 -18.84 18.90
C SER A 23 2.81 -18.22 19.43
N THR A 24 2.66 -17.15 20.22
CA THR A 24 3.75 -16.48 20.93
C THR A 24 3.68 -16.72 22.44
N ASP A 25 2.82 -17.62 22.91
CA ASP A 25 2.50 -17.79 24.33
C ASP A 25 3.75 -18.11 25.16
N ASN A 26 4.61 -18.99 24.65
CA ASN A 26 5.87 -19.34 25.31
C ASN A 26 6.86 -18.17 25.35
N VAL A 27 6.87 -17.33 24.32
CA VAL A 27 7.75 -16.15 24.25
C VAL A 27 7.30 -15.09 25.26
N CYS A 28 5.99 -14.85 25.36
CA CYS A 28 5.41 -13.95 26.35
C CYS A 28 5.64 -14.46 27.79
N ALA A 29 5.37 -15.75 28.04
CA ALA A 29 5.60 -16.35 29.35
C ALA A 29 7.08 -16.36 29.75
N MET A 30 7.99 -16.52 28.78
CA MET A 30 9.43 -16.38 29.02
C MET A 30 9.78 -14.94 29.38
N TRP A 31 9.27 -13.95 28.64
CA TRP A 31 9.53 -12.53 28.90
C TRP A 31 9.13 -12.14 30.32
N GLU A 32 7.96 -12.57 30.80
CA GLU A 32 7.47 -12.30 32.15
C GLU A 32 8.33 -12.92 33.27
N ARG A 33 9.07 -13.99 32.97
CA ARG A 33 9.90 -14.72 33.94
C ARG A 33 11.34 -14.19 34.03
N ILE A 34 11.80 -13.47 33.03
CA ILE A 34 13.17 -12.93 32.97
C ILE A 34 13.30 -11.73 33.92
N THR A 35 14.47 -11.53 34.51
CA THR A 35 14.73 -10.39 35.40
C THR A 35 14.73 -9.08 34.63
N LYS A 36 14.50 -7.96 35.34
CA LYS A 36 14.52 -6.64 34.72
C LYS A 36 15.88 -6.28 34.13
N GLU A 37 16.98 -6.76 34.71
CA GLU A 37 18.32 -6.51 34.14
C GLU A 37 18.48 -7.17 32.77
N ASP A 38 18.08 -8.44 32.65
CA ASP A 38 18.18 -9.20 31.41
C ASP A 38 17.21 -8.71 30.33
N GLN A 39 15.99 -8.29 30.73
CA GLN A 39 15.04 -7.63 29.82
C GLN A 39 15.61 -6.35 29.23
N GLN A 40 16.37 -5.56 30.01
CA GLN A 40 17.01 -4.35 29.50
C GLN A 40 18.20 -4.66 28.59
N LEU A 41 18.97 -5.70 28.91
CA LEU A 41 20.11 -6.12 28.11
C LEU A 41 19.67 -6.70 26.74
N PHE A 42 18.56 -7.43 26.72
CA PHE A 42 18.00 -8.08 25.53
C PHE A 42 16.52 -7.73 25.37
N ASN A 43 16.24 -6.49 25.01
CA ASN A 43 14.86 -6.07 24.76
C ASN A 43 14.36 -6.57 23.39
N PHE A 44 13.60 -7.67 23.42
CA PHE A 44 12.88 -8.21 22.26
C PHE A 44 11.36 -8.01 22.36
N ASP A 45 10.88 -7.27 23.39
CA ASP A 45 9.47 -6.95 23.52
C ASP A 45 9.07 -5.88 22.51
N MET A 46 8.11 -6.25 21.66
CA MET A 46 7.59 -5.40 20.58
C MET A 46 6.46 -4.49 21.06
N ASN A 47 5.97 -4.63 22.29
CA ASN A 47 4.86 -3.83 22.81
C ASN A 47 5.20 -2.33 22.90
N GLY A 48 6.46 -1.99 23.18
CA GLY A 48 6.94 -0.61 23.22
C GLY A 48 7.49 -0.09 21.89
N PHE A 49 7.46 -0.90 20.83
CA PHE A 49 8.07 -0.55 19.56
C PHE A 49 7.17 0.36 18.72
N ASP A 50 7.71 1.47 18.24
CA ASP A 50 7.00 2.38 17.34
C ASP A 50 6.97 1.81 15.92
N TRP A 51 6.00 0.93 15.69
CA TRP A 51 5.72 0.34 14.38
C TRP A 51 5.48 1.39 13.31
N THR A 52 4.82 2.50 13.65
CA THR A 52 4.51 3.57 12.69
C THR A 52 5.79 4.18 12.15
N LYS A 53 6.70 4.59 13.04
CA LYS A 53 8.00 5.15 12.66
C LYS A 53 8.85 4.14 11.91
N TYR A 54 8.85 2.88 12.33
CA TYR A 54 9.57 1.82 11.63
C TYR A 54 9.11 1.68 10.18
N PHE A 55 7.80 1.56 9.94
CA PHE A 55 7.27 1.42 8.58
C PHE A 55 7.53 2.67 7.74
N ILE A 56 7.42 3.87 8.30
CA ILE A 56 7.77 5.12 7.59
C ILE A 56 9.23 5.08 7.10
N ASN A 57 10.16 4.72 8.00
CA ASN A 57 11.58 4.64 7.65
C ASN A 57 11.85 3.52 6.65
N LEU A 58 11.17 2.38 6.78
CA LEU A 58 11.27 1.26 5.85
C LEU A 58 10.82 1.68 4.45
N TYR A 59 9.68 2.36 4.31
CA TYR A 59 9.19 2.84 3.01
C TYR A 59 10.15 3.84 2.38
N GLN A 60 10.74 4.74 3.18
CA GLN A 60 11.76 5.68 2.69
C GLN A 60 13.01 4.94 2.21
N GLY A 61 13.47 3.93 2.96
CA GLY A 61 14.62 3.10 2.58
C GLY A 61 14.37 2.30 1.30
N ILE A 62 13.20 1.67 1.16
CA ILE A 62 12.82 0.96 -0.06
C ILE A 62 12.83 1.93 -1.25
N ARG A 63 12.23 3.11 -1.10
CA ARG A 63 12.20 4.12 -2.16
C ARG A 63 13.62 4.52 -2.59
N LEU A 64 14.48 4.84 -1.64
CA LEU A 64 15.82 5.33 -1.94
C LEU A 64 16.75 4.23 -2.49
N TYR A 65 16.77 3.05 -1.87
CA TYR A 65 17.79 2.03 -2.17
C TYR A 65 17.32 0.91 -3.10
N VAL A 66 16.04 0.54 -3.06
CA VAL A 66 15.51 -0.54 -3.90
C VAL A 66 14.96 0.00 -5.21
N LEU A 67 14.29 1.15 -5.15
CA LEU A 67 13.68 1.79 -6.32
C LEU A 67 14.54 2.87 -6.97
N ASP A 68 15.65 3.25 -6.31
CA ASP A 68 16.56 4.33 -6.77
C ASP A 68 15.82 5.66 -7.01
N GLU A 69 14.78 5.92 -6.22
CA GLU A 69 13.95 7.10 -6.32
C GLU A 69 14.37 8.15 -5.27
N ASN A 70 15.13 9.16 -5.72
CA ASN A 70 15.47 10.32 -4.91
C ASN A 70 14.24 11.20 -4.57
N ASP A 71 14.37 12.04 -3.54
CA ASP A 71 13.31 12.93 -3.08
C ASP A 71 12.82 13.90 -4.17
N SER A 72 13.68 14.28 -5.11
CA SER A 72 13.31 15.08 -6.28
C SER A 72 12.33 14.35 -7.22
N THR A 73 12.35 13.02 -7.24
CA THR A 73 11.45 12.18 -8.05
C THR A 73 10.03 12.18 -7.49
N LEU A 74 9.85 12.38 -6.18
CA LEU A 74 8.52 12.42 -5.56
C LEU A 74 7.63 13.52 -6.11
N GLU A 75 8.17 14.73 -6.29
CA GLU A 75 7.39 15.85 -6.82
C GLU A 75 6.94 15.59 -8.25
N ILE A 76 7.81 14.98 -9.05
CA ILE A 76 7.51 14.60 -10.43
C ILE A 76 6.39 13.56 -10.45
N SER A 77 6.48 12.53 -9.60
CA SER A 77 5.45 11.51 -9.46
C SER A 77 4.10 12.09 -9.00
N ARG A 78 4.10 13.04 -8.05
CA ARG A 78 2.87 13.74 -7.62
C ARG A 78 2.25 14.56 -8.75
N LYS A 79 3.05 15.30 -9.52
CA LYS A 79 2.57 16.06 -10.69
C LYS A 79 1.98 15.13 -11.74
N LYS A 80 2.64 14.00 -12.01
CA LYS A 80 2.16 12.97 -12.96
C LYS A 80 0.83 12.35 -12.49
N TYR A 81 0.74 12.01 -11.20
CA TYR A 81 -0.50 11.49 -10.61
C TYR A 81 -1.65 12.49 -10.74
N LYS A 82 -1.42 13.77 -10.41
CA LYS A 82 -2.45 14.82 -10.55
C LYS A 82 -2.94 14.97 -12.00
N ARG A 83 -2.05 14.85 -12.99
CA ARG A 83 -2.42 14.87 -14.41
C ARG A 83 -3.30 13.68 -14.78
N PHE A 84 -2.93 12.46 -14.38
CA PHE A 84 -3.74 11.28 -14.64
C PHE A 84 -5.09 11.33 -13.93
N TYR A 85 -5.14 11.84 -12.71
CA TYR A 85 -6.39 12.05 -11.98
C TYR A 85 -7.32 13.01 -12.72
N CYS A 86 -6.78 14.14 -13.21
CA CYS A 86 -7.54 15.10 -14.01
C CYS A 86 -8.07 14.46 -15.30
N LEU A 87 -7.22 13.75 -16.04
CA LEU A 87 -7.61 13.01 -17.25
C LEU A 87 -8.73 12.00 -16.97
N HIS A 88 -8.59 11.22 -15.90
CA HIS A 88 -9.58 10.23 -15.50
C HIS A 88 -10.93 10.88 -15.14
N GLN A 89 -10.91 12.03 -14.47
CA GLN A 89 -12.12 12.76 -14.11
C GLN A 89 -12.81 13.38 -15.33
N MET A 90 -12.04 13.90 -16.29
CA MET A 90 -12.59 14.38 -17.56
C MET A 90 -13.26 13.25 -18.34
N ILE A 91 -12.62 12.07 -18.40
CA ILE A 91 -13.20 10.89 -19.06
C ILE A 91 -14.54 10.51 -18.42
N LYS A 92 -14.61 10.44 -17.08
CA LYS A 92 -15.88 10.18 -16.36
C LYS A 92 -16.96 11.20 -16.70
N ALA A 93 -16.61 12.49 -16.73
CA ALA A 93 -17.56 13.55 -17.07
C ALA A 93 -18.08 13.41 -18.51
N ILE A 94 -17.21 13.08 -19.46
CA ILE A 94 -17.60 12.84 -20.86
C ILE A 94 -18.54 11.64 -20.95
N PHE A 95 -18.22 10.51 -20.29
CA PHE A 95 -19.08 9.33 -20.28
C PHE A 95 -20.47 9.62 -19.70
N LEU A 96 -20.54 10.37 -18.59
CA LEU A 96 -21.82 10.80 -18.00
C LEU A 96 -22.60 11.71 -18.95
N PHE A 97 -21.93 12.68 -19.57
CA PHE A 97 -22.56 13.60 -20.52
C PHE A 97 -23.14 12.86 -21.72
N VAL A 98 -22.36 11.96 -22.33
CA VAL A 98 -22.83 11.13 -23.45
C VAL A 98 -24.00 10.26 -23.03
N GLY A 99 -23.95 9.65 -21.84
CA GLY A 99 -25.07 8.87 -21.30
C GLY A 99 -26.36 9.68 -21.18
N VAL A 100 -26.29 10.87 -20.57
CA VAL A 100 -27.45 11.78 -20.44
C VAL A 100 -27.95 12.23 -21.81
N TRP A 101 -27.05 12.56 -22.74
CA TRP A 101 -27.41 13.00 -24.09
C TRP A 101 -28.14 11.91 -24.88
N VAL A 102 -27.68 10.65 -24.79
CA VAL A 102 -28.35 9.51 -25.43
C VAL A 102 -29.74 9.28 -24.83
N VAL A 103 -29.88 9.34 -23.50
CA VAL A 103 -31.18 9.22 -22.83
C VAL A 103 -32.13 10.33 -23.26
N TRP A 104 -31.63 11.57 -23.38
CA TRP A 104 -32.42 12.70 -23.86
C TRP A 104 -32.94 12.50 -25.29
N ILE A 105 -32.08 12.01 -26.20
CA ILE A 105 -32.48 11.69 -27.59
C ILE A 105 -33.56 10.60 -27.62
N ILE A 106 -33.41 9.54 -26.82
CA ILE A 106 -34.40 8.46 -26.74
C ILE A 106 -35.73 9.02 -26.22
N PHE A 107 -35.70 9.87 -25.19
CA PHE A 107 -36.90 10.49 -24.63
C PHE A 107 -37.62 11.37 -25.65
N GLN A 108 -36.89 12.23 -26.38
CA GLN A 108 -37.46 13.07 -27.44
C GLN A 108 -38.09 12.22 -28.56
N LYS A 109 -37.50 11.07 -28.91
CA LYS A 109 -38.07 10.17 -29.92
C LYS A 109 -39.26 9.35 -29.44
N MET A 110 -39.41 9.08 -28.14
CA MET A 110 -40.55 8.32 -27.62
C MET A 110 -41.81 9.19 -27.41
N PHE A 111 -41.64 10.49 -27.17
CA PHE A 111 -42.73 11.44 -26.89
C PHE A 111 -43.12 12.33 -28.08
N VAL A 112 -42.60 12.04 -29.28
CA VAL A 112 -43.04 12.57 -30.59
C VAL A 112 -43.67 11.43 -31.37
#